data_AF-A0A2V7I0W6-F1
#
_entry.id   AF-A0A2V7I0W6-F1
#
_cell.length_a   1.000
_cell.length_b   1.000
_cell.length_c   1.000
_cell.angle_alpha   90.00
_cell.angle_beta   90.00
_cell.angle_gamma   90.00
#
_symmetry.space_group_name_H-M   'P 1'
#
loop_
_entity.id
_entity.type
_entity.pdbx_description
1 polymer ?
#
loop_
_entity_poly.entity_id
_entity_poly.type
_entity_poly.pdbx_seq_one_letter_code
_entity_poly.pdbx_strand_id
1 'polypeptide(L)' 'MGQIKLVVRIAGVVSIAGGALCLPVGYGINPKRDLSVFSNLADMGIFVTLGLVLLAVGMLLFLGSWLLPGREPEDLA' A
#
# COMPACT_ATOMS: atom_id res chain seq x y z
N MET A 1 6.26 24.79 -1.31
CA MET A 1 6.56 23.71 -0.35
C MET A 1 5.34 22.97 0.20
N GLY A 2 4.26 23.64 0.63
CA GLY A 2 3.09 22.96 1.23
C GLY A 2 2.40 21.91 0.34
N GLN A 3 2.27 22.18 -0.96
CA GLN A 3 1.69 21.22 -1.93
C GLN A 3 2.48 19.90 -2.03
N ILE A 4 3.82 19.92 -1.91
CA ILE A 4 4.64 18.70 -1.99
C ILE A 4 4.36 17.79 -0.80
N LYS A 5 4.22 18.37 0.40
CA LYS A 5 3.89 17.63 1.64
C LYS A 5 2.51 16.98 1.56
N LEU A 6 1.53 17.69 0.98
CA LEU A 6 0.18 17.16 0.72
C LEU A 6 0.22 15.97 -0.26
N VAL A 7 0.91 16.11 -1.40
CA VAL A 7 1.01 15.05 -2.42
C VAL A 7 1.68 13.80 -1.85
N VAL A 8 2.74 13.96 -1.05
CA VAL A 8 3.42 12.82 -0.39
C VAL A 8 2.51 12.13 0.63
N ARG A 9 1.72 12.87 1.41
CA ARG A 9 0.72 12.29 2.33
C ARG A 9 -0.34 11.50 1.58
N ILE A 10 -0.92 12.08 0.52
CA ILE A 10 -1.94 11.41 -0.29
C ILE A 10 -1.36 10.14 -0.93
N ALA A 11 -0.16 10.21 -1.52
CA ALA A 11 0.52 9.06 -2.09
C ALA A 11 0.76 7.96 -1.05
N GLY A 12 1.21 8.33 0.16
CA GLY A 12 1.39 7.38 1.26
C GLY A 12 0.09 6.68 1.68
N VAL A 13 -1.01 7.43 1.83
CA VAL A 13 -2.33 6.87 2.17
C VAL A 13 -2.86 5.94 1.07
N VAL A 14 -2.71 6.33 -0.20
CA VAL A 14 -3.14 5.50 -1.34
C VAL A 14 -2.33 4.21 -1.42
N SER A 15 -1.01 4.26 -1.18
CA SER A 15 -0.17 3.07 -1.13
C SER A 15 -0.55 2.13 0.03
N ILE A 16 -0.87 2.68 1.22
CA ILE A 16 -1.35 1.88 2.37
C ILE A 16 -2.69 1.22 2.03
N ALA A 17 -3.65 1.98 1.47
CA ALA A 17 -4.96 1.45 1.09
C ALA A 17 -4.84 0.37 0.00
N GLY A 18 -3.99 0.59 -1.01
CA GLY A 18 -3.69 -0.41 -2.05
C GLY A 18 -3.07 -1.68 -1.48
N GLY A 19 -2.07 -1.55 -0.59
CA GLY A 19 -1.46 -2.69 0.10
C GLY A 19 -2.45 -3.48 0.94
N ALA A 20 -3.33 -2.79 1.69
CA ALA A 20 -4.37 -3.41 2.49
C ALA A 20 -5.42 -4.16 1.65
N LEU A 21 -5.73 -3.69 0.45
CA LEU A 21 -6.64 -4.37 -0.50
C LEU A 21 -5.98 -5.57 -1.18
N CYS A 22 -4.66 -5.60 -1.34
CA CYS A 22 -3.94 -6.75 -1.91
C CYS A 22 -3.90 -7.97 -0.97
N LEU A 23 -3.92 -7.76 0.35
CA LEU A 23 -3.91 -8.85 1.34
C LEU A 23 -5.11 -9.81 1.25
N PRO A 24 -6.38 -9.35 1.19
CA PRO A 24 -7.53 -10.23 1.02
C PRO A 24 -7.63 -10.81 -0.39
N VAL A 25 -7.02 -10.20 -1.42
CA VAL A 25 -6.92 -10.81 -2.75
C VAL A 25 -5.99 -12.03 -2.73
N GLY A 26 -4.88 -11.94 -1.98
CA GLY A 26 -4.02 -13.09 -1.71
C GLY A 26 -4.73 -14.22 -0.97
N TYR A 27 -5.59 -13.90 0.01
CA TYR A 27 -6.28 -14.91 0.84
C TYR A 27 -7.62 -15.42 0.31
N GLY A 28 -8.39 -14.60 -0.40
CA GLY A 28 -9.85 -14.77 -0.51
C GLY A 28 -10.42 -15.07 -1.90
N ILE A 29 -9.67 -14.86 -2.99
CA ILE A 29 -10.21 -15.01 -4.36
C ILE A 29 -9.50 -16.12 -5.12
N ASN A 30 -9.39 -17.30 -4.51
CA ASN A 30 -9.05 -18.51 -5.25
C ASN A 30 -10.24 -19.47 -5.28
N PRO A 31 -11.30 -19.17 -6.06
CA PRO A 31 -12.36 -20.11 -6.29
C PRO A 31 -11.82 -21.22 -7.18
N LYS A 32 -11.37 -22.32 -6.54
CA LYS A 32 -11.22 -23.64 -7.15
C LYS A 32 -10.55 -23.63 -8.53
N ARG A 33 -9.22 -23.60 -8.58
CA ARG A 33 -8.48 -24.09 -9.75
C ARG A 33 -7.64 -25.29 -9.36
N ASP A 34 -8.14 -26.45 -9.78
CA ASP A 34 -7.55 -27.80 -9.67
C ASP A 34 -6.23 -27.97 -10.44
N LEU A 35 -5.34 -26.97 -10.50
CA LEU A 35 -4.06 -27.06 -11.19
C LEU A 35 -2.92 -26.66 -10.25
N SER A 36 -2.47 -27.65 -9.47
CA SER A 36 -1.31 -27.66 -8.57
C SER A 36 -1.38 -26.71 -7.36
N VAL A 37 -1.29 -27.31 -6.17
CA VAL A 37 -1.11 -26.62 -4.88
C VAL A 37 0.04 -25.61 -4.91
N PHE A 38 1.09 -25.89 -5.70
CA PHE A 38 2.24 -25.01 -5.90
C PHE A 38 1.90 -23.69 -6.62
N SER A 39 1.04 -23.69 -7.64
CA SER A 39 0.65 -22.44 -8.33
C SER A 39 -0.15 -21.53 -7.41
N ASN A 40 -1.06 -22.11 -6.61
CA ASN A 40 -1.87 -21.35 -5.67
C ASN A 40 -1.03 -20.74 -4.53
N LEU A 41 -0.03 -21.47 -4.04
CA LEU A 41 0.93 -20.98 -3.05
C LEU A 41 1.84 -19.87 -3.61
N ALA A 42 2.28 -19.99 -4.87
CA ALA A 42 3.09 -18.98 -5.52
C ALA A 42 2.31 -17.66 -5.72
N ASP A 43 1.07 -17.74 -6.20
CA ASP A 43 0.22 -16.57 -6.38
C ASP A 43 -0.12 -15.92 -5.03
N MET A 44 -0.46 -16.71 -4.01
CA MET A 44 -0.64 -16.23 -2.63
C MET A 44 0.60 -15.47 -2.13
N GLY A 45 1.79 -16.07 -2.30
CA GLY A 45 3.05 -15.48 -1.88
C GLY A 45 3.32 -14.15 -2.58
N ILE A 46 3.05 -14.05 -3.88
CA ILE A 46 3.21 -12.82 -4.66
C ILE A 46 2.27 -11.72 -4.15
N PHE A 47 0.98 -12.00 -3.98
CA PHE A 47 0.01 -10.99 -3.52
C PHE A 47 0.27 -10.53 -2.09
N VAL A 48 0.64 -11.45 -1.19
CA VAL A 48 1.02 -11.11 0.19
C VAL A 48 2.28 -10.26 0.20
N THR A 49 3.32 -10.66 -0.55
CA THR A 49 4.58 -9.89 -0.63
C THR A 49 4.35 -8.51 -1.21
N LEU A 50 3.58 -8.41 -2.31
CA LEU A 50 3.24 -7.14 -2.94
C LEU A 50 2.44 -6.23 -1.99
N GLY A 51 1.46 -6.78 -1.28
CA GLY A 51 0.66 -6.05 -0.29
C GLY A 51 1.52 -5.53 0.86
N LEU A 52 2.43 -6.35 1.39
CA LEU A 52 3.37 -5.95 2.45
C LEU A 52 4.35 -4.87 1.98
N VAL A 53 4.88 -4.97 0.76
CA VAL A 53 5.78 -3.96 0.18
C VAL A 53 5.04 -2.63 0.01
N LEU A 54 3.83 -2.64 -0.53
CA LEU A 54 3.00 -1.44 -0.69
C LEU A 54 2.67 -0.79 0.67
N LEU A 55 2.36 -1.61 1.68
CA LEU A 55 2.16 -1.15 3.05
C LEU A 55 3.42 -0.50 3.61
N ALA A 56 4.58 -1.15 3.51
CA ALA A 56 5.84 -0.64 4.01
C ALA A 56 6.24 0.68 3.34
N VAL A 57 6.14 0.75 2.01
CA VAL A 57 6.44 1.96 1.23
C VAL A 57 5.46 3.08 1.58
N GLY A 58 4.16 2.78 1.64
CA GLY A 58 3.14 3.76 2.02
C GLY A 58 3.33 4.31 3.43
N MET A 59 3.71 3.45 4.38
CA MET A 59 4.01 3.84 5.76
C MET A 59 5.27 4.71 5.84
N LEU A 60 6.31 4.41 5.07
CA LEU A 60 7.53 5.22 4.97
C LEU A 60 7.26 6.59 4.34
N LEU A 61 6.45 6.66 3.28
CA LEU A 61 6.04 7.92 2.68
C LEU A 61 5.19 8.75 3.65
N PHE A 62 4.28 8.09 4.38
CA PHE A 62 3.43 8.76 5.37
C PHE A 62 4.23 9.30 6.55
N LEU A 63 5.09 8.49 7.19
CA LEU A 63 5.97 8.96 8.27
C LEU A 63 6.99 9.99 7.76
N GLY A 64 7.60 9.73 6.60
CA GLY A 64 8.58 10.63 5.98
C GLY A 64 7.98 11.99 5.63
N SER A 65 6.67 12.06 5.37
CA SER A 65 5.97 13.34 5.15
C SER A 65 6.02 14.28 6.36
N TRP A 66 6.21 13.74 7.57
CA TRP A 66 6.37 14.55 8.78
C TRP A 66 7.76 15.18 8.89
N LEU A 67 8.78 14.53 8.31
CA LEU A 67 10.14 15.09 8.22
C LEU A 67 10.27 16.17 7.15
N LEU A 68 9.33 16.28 6.21
CA LEU A 68 9.38 17.26 5.13
C LEU A 68 8.98 18.67 5.65
N PRO A 69 9.82 19.70 5.43
CA PRO A 69 9.48 21.08 5.76
C PRO A 69 8.38 21.61 4.81
N GLY A 70 7.23 21.98 5.38
CA GLY A 70 6.09 22.52 4.63
C GLY A 70 4.85 22.74 5.51
N ARG A 71 4.01 23.71 5.11
CA ARG A 71 2.74 24.08 5.78
C ARG A 71 1.79 22.89 5.89
N GLU A 72 0.98 22.87 6.95
CA GLU A 72 0.03 21.80 7.21
C GLU A 72 -1.16 21.91 6.24
N PRO A 73 -1.78 20.79 5.86
CA PRO A 73 -2.91 20.80 4.92
C PRO A 73 -4.12 21.56 5.47
N GLU A 74 -4.24 21.73 6.78
CA GLU A 74 -5.27 22.54 7.42
C GLU A 74 -5.11 24.05 7.19
N ASP A 75 -3.90 24.53 6.83
CA ASP A 75 -3.64 25.94 6.51
C ASP A 75 -4.00 26.30 5.05
N LEU A 76 -4.44 25.34 4.25
CA LEU A 76 -4.74 25.47 2.82
C LEU A 76 -6.25 25.42 2.51
N ALA A 77 -7.10 25.22 3.54
CA ALA A 77 -8.56 25.25 3.47
C ALA A 77 -9.09 26.61 3.94
#